data_AF-A0A6I2V7S7-F1
#
_entry.id   AF-A0A6I2V7S7-F1
#
_cell.length_a   1.000
_cell.length_b   1.000
_cell.length_c   1.000
_cell.angle_alpha   90.00
_cell.angle_beta   90.00
_cell.angle_gamma   90.00
#
_symmetry.space_group_name_H-M   'P 1'
#
loop_
_entity.id
_entity.type
_entity.pdbx_description
1 polymer ?
#
loop_
_entity_poly.entity_id
_entity_poly.type
_entity_poly.pdbx_seq_one_letter_code
_entity_poly.pdbx_strand_id
1 'polypeptide(L)' 'MLSLVLPKGSLEVATLALFQDADLAVVRSSDVDYRATISDPRVSDVRILRPQEIPGYVAEGR' A
#
# COMPACT_ATOMS: atom_id res chain seq x y z
N MET A 1 11.80 7.67 7.16
CA MET A 1 10.46 7.82 6.55
C MET A 1 10.09 6.46 5.97
N LEU A 2 8.82 6.04 6.08
CA LEU A 2 8.39 4.68 5.74
C LEU A 2 7.88 4.61 4.29
N SER A 3 8.31 3.58 3.56
CA SER A 3 7.70 3.16 2.30
C SER A 3 6.81 1.96 2.57
N LEU A 4 5.59 1.97 2.05
CA LEU A 4 4.61 0.89 2.23
C LEU A 4 4.28 0.26 0.88
N VAL A 5 4.23 -1.07 0.86
CA VAL A 5 3.78 -1.86 -0.28
C VAL A 5 2.61 -2.72 0.15
N LEU A 6 1.45 -2.48 -0.46
CA LEU A 6 0.19 -3.19 -0.16
C LEU A 6 -0.14 -4.18 -1.29
N PRO A 7 -0.73 -5.34 -0.97
CA PRO A 7 -1.07 -6.35 -1.97
C PRO A 7 -2.29 -5.96 -2.78
N LYS A 8 -2.23 -6.20 -4.09
CA LYS A 8 -3.36 -6.16 -5.02
C LYS A 8 -4.08 -7.52 -5.08
N GLY A 9 -5.35 -7.52 -5.51
CA GLY A 9 -6.12 -8.74 -5.77
C GLY A 9 -6.80 -9.30 -4.52
N SER A 10 -6.61 -10.58 -4.24
CA SER A 10 -7.41 -11.30 -3.22
C SER A 10 -7.29 -10.76 -1.80
N LEU A 11 -6.15 -10.14 -1.45
CA LEU A 11 -5.90 -9.56 -0.12
C LEU A 11 -6.18 -8.06 -0.03
N GLU A 12 -6.49 -7.43 -1.17
CA GLU A 12 -6.55 -5.98 -1.29
C GLU A 12 -7.65 -5.38 -0.42
N VAL A 13 -8.88 -5.87 -0.56
CA VAL A 13 -10.04 -5.35 0.18
C VAL A 13 -9.84 -5.47 1.70
N ALA A 14 -9.38 -6.64 2.17
CA ALA A 14 -9.14 -6.86 3.59
C ALA A 14 -8.00 -5.99 4.13
N THR A 15 -6.95 -5.77 3.35
CA THR A 15 -5.83 -4.92 3.74
C THR A 15 -6.24 -3.45 3.78
N LEU A 16 -6.97 -2.96 2.78
CA LEU A 16 -7.46 -1.58 2.77
C LEU A 16 -8.43 -1.31 3.93
N ALA A 17 -9.30 -2.27 4.26
CA ALA A 17 -10.18 -2.20 5.43
C ALA A 17 -9.38 -2.12 6.75
N LEU A 18 -8.36 -2.96 6.90
CA LEU A 18 -7.48 -2.93 8.09
C LEU A 18 -6.82 -1.55 8.29
N PHE A 19 -6.35 -0.94 7.21
CA PHE A 19 -5.75 0.40 7.26
C PHE A 19 -6.80 1.48 7.56
N GLN A 20 -8.00 1.36 6.99
CA GLN A 20 -9.11 2.26 7.29
C GLN A 20 -9.51 2.21 8.77
N ASP A 21 -9.63 1.01 9.34
CA ASP A 21 -9.97 0.79 10.75
C ASP A 21 -8.88 1.29 11.71
N ALA A 22 -7.66 1.47 11.22
CA ALA A 22 -6.52 2.01 11.95
C ALA A 22 -6.33 3.53 11.77
N ASP A 23 -7.32 4.25 11.23
CA ASP A 23 -7.25 5.68 10.88
C ASP A 23 -6.13 6.03 9.88
N LEU A 24 -5.72 5.05 9.06
CA LEU A 24 -4.68 5.18 8.04
C LEU A 24 -5.24 4.94 6.63
N ALA A 25 -6.39 5.55 6.33
CA ALA A 25 -7.10 5.42 5.06
C ALA A 25 -6.15 5.55 3.85
N VAL A 26 -6.17 4.53 2.99
CA VAL A 26 -5.37 4.48 1.76
C VAL A 26 -6.21 5.02 0.60
N VAL A 27 -5.75 6.11 -0.02
CA VAL A 27 -6.47 6.80 -1.10
C VAL A 27 -5.76 6.55 -2.44
N ARG A 28 -6.53 6.21 -3.47
CA ARG A 28 -6.07 6.07 -4.86
C ARG A 28 -7.06 6.68 -5.84
N SER A 29 -6.58 7.12 -6.99
CA SER A 29 -7.42 7.74 -8.02
C SER A 29 -8.17 6.71 -8.87
N SER A 30 -7.63 5.50 -9.00
CA SER A 30 -8.24 4.39 -9.74
C SER A 30 -7.81 3.02 -9.20
N ASP A 31 -8.63 2.00 -9.44
CA ASP A 31 -8.30 0.60 -9.13
C ASP A 31 -7.11 0.05 -9.92
N VAL A 32 -6.78 0.66 -11.07
CA VAL A 32 -5.60 0.26 -11.86
C VAL A 32 -4.30 0.91 -11.37
N ASP A 33 -4.38 1.94 -10.53
CA ASP A 33 -3.21 2.69 -10.09
C ASP A 33 -2.31 1.84 -9.19
N TYR A 34 -1.00 1.97 -9.42
CA TYR A 34 0.05 1.32 -8.62
C TYR A 34 0.54 2.19 -7.46
N ARG A 35 0.06 3.43 -7.37
CA ARG A 35 0.39 4.39 -6.31
C ARG A 35 -0.85 4.74 -5.52
N ALA A 36 -0.65 4.97 -4.23
CA ALA A 36 -1.67 5.45 -3.32
C ALA A 36 -1.06 6.47 -2.35
N THR A 37 -1.90 7.07 -1.52
CA THR A 37 -1.47 7.99 -0.47
C THR A 37 -2.14 7.63 0.85
N ILE A 38 -1.44 7.92 1.95
CA ILE A 38 -1.98 7.89 3.33
C ILE A 38 -1.65 9.24 3.95
N SER A 39 -2.59 9.83 4.68
CA SER A 39 -2.37 11.10 5.39
C SER A 39 -1.66 10.87 6.72
N ASP A 40 -0.40 10.43 6.67
CA ASP A 40 0.44 10.24 7.87
C ASP A 40 1.86 10.76 7.59
N PRO A 41 2.42 11.67 8.42
CA PRO A 41 3.73 12.28 8.19
C PRO A 41 4.90 11.28 8.26
N ARG A 42 4.68 10.07 8.76
CA ARG A 42 5.70 9.01 8.83
C ARG A 42 5.82 8.24 7.51
N VAL A 43 4.80 8.31 6.64
CA VAL A 43 4.72 7.57 5.38
C VAL A 43 5.09 8.48 4.22
N SER A 44 6.05 8.06 3.40
CA SER A 44 6.51 8.81 2.22
C SER A 44 6.05 8.29 0.89
N ASP A 45 5.87 6.97 0.75
CA ASP A 45 5.45 6.32 -0.49
C ASP A 45 4.51 5.17 -0.15
N VAL A 46 3.45 5.02 -0.93
CA VAL A 46 2.55 3.87 -0.85
C VAL A 46 2.37 3.29 -2.24
N ARG A 47 2.69 2.01 -2.38
CA ARG A 47 2.55 1.25 -3.63
C ARG A 47 1.57 0.12 -3.46
N ILE A 48 0.86 -0.20 -4.53
CA ILE A 48 -0.05 -1.35 -4.58
C ILE A 48 0.49 -2.30 -5.65
N LEU A 49 1.04 -3.44 -5.24
CA LEU A 49 1.72 -4.41 -6.12
C LEU A 49 1.09 -5.79 -6.01
N ARG A 50 1.36 -6.68 -6.97
CA ARG A 50 0.93 -8.07 -6.84
C ARG A 50 1.74 -8.75 -5.72
N PRO A 51 1.16 -9.66 -4.93
CA PRO A 51 1.85 -10.27 -3.78
C PRO A 51 3.23 -10.86 -4.09
N GLN A 52 3.40 -11.45 -5.28
CA GLN A 52 4.68 -12.03 -5.71
C GLN A 52 5.81 -11.00 -5.96
N GLU A 53 5.48 -9.72 -6.18
CA GLU A 53 6.45 -8.65 -6.43
C GLU A 53 6.98 -8.03 -5.13
N ILE A 54 6.18 -8.11 -4.06
CA ILE A 54 6.45 -7.44 -2.78
C ILE A 54 7.77 -7.89 -2.14
N PRO A 55 8.10 -9.20 -2.05
CA PRO A 55 9.34 -9.63 -1.41
C PRO A 55 10.59 -9.03 -2.08
N GLY A 56 10.58 -8.90 -3.41
CA GLY A 56 11.68 -8.28 -4.15
C GLY A 56 11.82 -6.80 -3.83
N TYR A 57 10.70 -6.06 -3.81
CA TYR A 57 10.68 -4.63 -3.45
C TYR A 57 11.24 -4.39 -2.05
N VAL A 58 10.78 -5.18 -1.07
CA VAL A 58 11.23 -5.08 0.32
C VAL A 58 12.72 -5.42 0.46
N ALA A 59 13.19 -6.45 -0.24
CA ALA A 59 14.60 -6.84 -0.23
C ALA A 59 15.53 -5.73 -0.81
N GLU A 60 15.03 -4.95 -1.76
CA GLU A 60 15.73 -3.79 -2.32
C GLU A 60 15.64 -2.53 -1.43
N GLY A 61 14.90 -2.59 -0.32
CA GLY A 61 14.67 -1.46 0.57
C GLY A 61 13.75 -0.39 -0.01
N ARG A 62 12.84 -0.79 -0.90
CA ARG A 62 11.91 0.09 -1.61
C ARG A 62 10.50 0.04 -1.05
#